data_AF-A0A5E4D7K9-F1
#
_entry.id   AF-A0A5E4D7K9-F1
#
_cell.length_a   1.000
_cell.length_b   1.000
_cell.length_c   1.000
_cell.angle_alpha   90.00
_cell.angle_beta   90.00
_cell.angle_gamma   90.00
#
_symmetry.space_group_name_H-M   'P 1'
#
loop_
_entity.id
_entity.type
_entity.pdbx_description
1 polymer ?
#
loop_
_entity_poly.entity_id
_entity_poly.type
_entity_poly.pdbx_seq_one_letter_code
_entity_poly.pdbx_strand_id
1 'polypeptide(L)'
;MELVQCPAYRGVCWVLFPSHSPMAISSLVLDLPRTSLLARFPGTLEELEKPLVSATCNFQKHLLQGLQHDVQPLFGALSTKSWLTQDTLHPIMDKVVAFAHHLKHVTPTLAKETLQEVHRYIVREYLAQALRPRERFRGVERVNGSQKMNLDAQAISDTFQGLGSEATWLNQAIPCVAEILGESYKDDIQRHLETLIQSYPDIRQNHILAILALRRLRRRRNQSLLQHAQDLLRAAAEAVGSGTAQDRVLFAEIELSTFRIQLITCIQGSLA
;
A
#
# COMPACT_ATOMS: atom_id res chain seq x y z
N MET A 1 16.93 -21.31 -14.69
CA MET A 1 17.05 -19.86 -15.02
C MET A 1 17.09 -19.78 -16.54
N GLU A 2 15.93 -19.57 -17.16
CA GLU A 2 15.86 -19.16 -18.56
C GLU A 2 15.09 -17.85 -18.59
N LEU A 3 15.77 -16.83 -19.13
CA LEU A 3 15.24 -15.49 -19.33
C LEU A 3 14.47 -15.49 -20.64
N VAL A 4 13.14 -15.47 -20.56
CA VAL A 4 12.31 -15.09 -21.71
C VAL A 4 12.09 -13.59 -21.63
N GLN A 5 12.68 -12.89 -22.58
CA GLN A 5 12.68 -11.44 -22.69
C GLN A 5 11.45 -11.03 -23.52
N CYS A 6 10.43 -10.44 -22.88
CA CYS A 6 9.30 -9.83 -23.58
C CYS A 6 9.61 -8.36 -23.94
N PRO A 7 9.62 -7.96 -25.22
CA PRO A 7 9.93 -6.61 -25.65
C PRO A 7 8.66 -5.76 -25.76
N ALA A 8 7.98 -5.53 -24.64
CA ALA A 8 6.96 -4.49 -24.50
C ALA A 8 6.77 -4.26 -23.00
N TYR A 9 6.52 -3.01 -22.57
CA TYR A 9 6.47 -2.55 -21.18
C TYR A 9 7.83 -2.19 -20.55
N ARG A 10 8.29 -0.97 -20.87
CA ARG A 10 9.22 -0.23 -20.01
C ARG A 10 8.51 0.14 -18.70
N GLY A 11 8.82 -0.60 -17.64
CA GLY A 11 8.81 -0.10 -16.27
C GLY A 11 7.54 -0.36 -15.45
N VAL A 12 7.40 -1.58 -14.94
CA VAL A 12 6.97 -1.82 -13.55
C VAL A 12 7.79 -3.01 -13.02
N CYS A 13 8.57 -2.75 -11.98
CA CYS A 13 9.51 -3.70 -11.39
C CYS A 13 8.76 -4.76 -10.57
N TRP A 14 9.31 -5.96 -10.56
CA TRP A 14 8.81 -7.16 -9.90
C TRP A 14 8.46 -6.92 -8.43
N VAL A 15 7.19 -7.15 -8.05
CA VAL A 15 6.80 -7.31 -6.65
C VAL A 15 7.29 -8.69 -6.21
N LEU A 16 8.46 -8.75 -5.58
CA LEU A 16 8.78 -9.84 -4.67
C LEU A 16 7.86 -9.68 -3.46
N PHE A 17 6.90 -10.60 -3.32
CA PHE A 17 6.22 -10.81 -2.06
C PHE A 17 7.28 -10.98 -0.96
N PRO A 18 7.20 -10.23 0.16
CA PRO A 18 7.85 -10.66 1.38
C PRO A 18 7.24 -12.03 1.69
N SER A 19 8.07 -13.06 1.66
CA SER A 19 7.72 -14.39 2.14
C SER A 19 7.13 -14.26 3.54
N HIS A 20 5.81 -14.43 3.67
CA HIS A 20 5.17 -14.62 4.96
C HIS A 20 5.89 -15.75 5.71
N SER A 21 5.92 -15.61 7.03
CA SER A 21 6.54 -16.56 7.95
C SER A 21 6.06 -17.99 7.65
N PRO A 22 6.96 -18.98 7.50
CA PRO A 22 6.62 -20.35 7.09
C PRO A 22 5.65 -21.08 8.05
N MET A 23 5.42 -20.52 9.25
CA MET A 23 4.49 -21.07 10.24
C MET A 23 3.01 -20.88 9.87
N ALA A 24 2.62 -19.80 9.19
CA ALA A 24 1.22 -19.58 8.82
C ALA A 24 0.76 -20.57 7.72
N ILE A 25 1.67 -20.87 6.79
CA ILE A 25 1.38 -21.65 5.59
C ILE A 25 1.22 -23.15 5.87
N SER A 26 1.87 -23.71 6.91
CA SER A 26 1.65 -25.11 7.31
C SER A 26 0.19 -25.37 7.73
N SER A 27 -0.50 -24.35 8.28
CA SER A 27 -1.93 -24.44 8.61
C SER A 27 -2.87 -24.42 7.39
N LEU A 28 -2.43 -23.88 6.25
CA LEU A 28 -3.22 -23.78 5.01
C LEU A 28 -3.41 -25.13 4.30
N VAL A 29 -2.52 -26.10 4.53
CA VAL A 29 -2.58 -27.45 3.94
C VAL A 29 -3.51 -28.38 4.73
N LEU A 30 -3.93 -27.99 5.93
CA LEU A 30 -4.57 -28.87 6.91
C LEU A 30 -6.08 -29.09 6.71
N ASP A 31 -6.74 -28.35 5.82
CA ASP A 31 -8.19 -28.50 5.55
C ASP A 31 -8.54 -29.39 4.35
N LEU A 32 -7.54 -29.88 3.61
CA LEU A 32 -7.78 -30.86 2.55
C LEU A 32 -8.11 -32.21 3.20
N PRO A 33 -9.14 -32.97 2.77
CA PRO A 33 -9.49 -34.24 3.38
C PRO A 33 -8.34 -35.23 3.21
N ARG A 34 -7.49 -35.29 4.25
CA ARG A 34 -6.25 -36.10 4.36
C ARG A 34 -6.49 -37.56 3.99
N THR A 35 -7.70 -38.05 4.22
CA THR A 35 -8.16 -39.40 3.92
C THR A 35 -8.19 -39.73 2.42
N SER A 36 -8.54 -38.78 1.54
CA SER A 36 -8.63 -39.04 0.10
C SER A 36 -7.27 -38.99 -0.62
N LEU A 37 -6.34 -38.19 -0.09
CA LEU A 37 -4.99 -38.03 -0.64
C LEU A 37 -4.12 -39.26 -0.33
N LEU A 38 -4.16 -39.75 0.91
CA LEU A 38 -3.41 -40.93 1.34
C LEU A 38 -3.85 -42.21 0.61
N ALA A 39 -5.12 -42.29 0.19
CA ALA A 39 -5.61 -43.40 -0.63
C ALA A 39 -5.12 -43.37 -2.08
N ARG A 40 -4.72 -42.19 -2.60
CA ARG A 40 -4.32 -41.97 -4.01
C ARG A 40 -2.81 -41.90 -4.22
N PHE A 41 -2.04 -41.55 -3.20
CA PHE A 41 -0.59 -41.40 -3.28
C PHE A 41 0.08 -42.18 -2.14
N PRO A 42 0.60 -43.39 -2.38
CA PRO A 42 1.16 -44.25 -1.33
C PRO A 42 2.55 -43.80 -0.81
N GLY A 43 2.88 -42.51 -0.91
CA GLY A 43 4.13 -41.91 -0.39
C GLY A 43 3.93 -41.21 0.96
N THR A 44 5.03 -40.75 1.58
CA THR A 44 4.98 -39.98 2.83
C THR A 44 4.35 -38.61 2.57
N LEU A 45 3.32 -38.26 3.35
CA LEU A 45 2.57 -37.00 3.24
C LEU A 45 3.48 -35.75 3.30
N GLU A 46 4.60 -35.86 4.03
CA GLU A 46 5.65 -34.84 4.16
C GLU A 46 6.29 -34.47 2.82
N GLU A 47 6.41 -35.43 1.88
CA GLU A 47 6.96 -35.16 0.54
C GLU A 47 5.97 -34.38 -0.33
N LEU A 48 4.67 -34.47 -0.04
CA LEU A 48 3.60 -33.80 -0.79
C LEU A 48 3.24 -32.41 -0.23
N GLU A 49 3.52 -32.16 1.05
CA GLU A 49 3.23 -30.88 1.70
C GLU A 49 3.90 -29.71 0.97
N LYS A 50 5.20 -29.82 0.68
CA LYS A 50 5.95 -28.73 0.04
C LYS A 50 5.44 -28.39 -1.38
N PRO A 51 5.19 -29.36 -2.28
CA PRO A 51 4.53 -29.09 -3.57
C PRO A 51 3.14 -28.47 -3.44
N LEU A 52 2.31 -28.93 -2.51
CA LEU A 52 0.96 -28.38 -2.29
C LEU A 52 1.01 -26.94 -1.79
N VAL A 53 1.87 -26.65 -0.80
CA VAL A 53 2.15 -25.29 -0.35
C VAL A 53 2.54 -24.41 -1.53
N SER A 54 3.51 -24.86 -2.34
CA SER A 54 3.98 -24.09 -3.49
C SER A 54 2.87 -23.85 -4.51
N ALA A 55 2.01 -24.86 -4.78
CA ALA A 55 0.90 -24.73 -5.71
C ALA A 55 -0.14 -23.72 -5.20
N THR A 56 -0.49 -23.78 -3.91
CA THR A 56 -1.43 -22.84 -3.27
C THR A 56 -0.89 -21.41 -3.28
N CYS A 57 0.38 -21.21 -2.89
CA CYS A 57 1.01 -19.88 -2.95
C CYS A 57 1.07 -19.33 -4.37
N ASN A 58 1.39 -20.18 -5.36
CA ASN A 58 1.41 -19.77 -6.76
C ASN A 58 -0.01 -19.40 -7.23
N PHE A 59 -1.02 -20.17 -6.88
CA PHE A 59 -2.41 -19.86 -7.22
C PHE A 59 -2.85 -18.52 -6.63
N GLN A 60 -2.61 -18.30 -5.34
CA GLN A 60 -2.91 -17.04 -4.65
C GLN A 60 -2.22 -15.85 -5.32
N LYS A 61 -0.94 -16.00 -5.66
CA LYS A 61 -0.17 -14.99 -6.40
C LYS A 61 -0.81 -14.66 -7.74
N HIS A 62 -1.24 -15.65 -8.52
CA HIS A 62 -1.88 -15.41 -9.82
C HIS A 62 -3.24 -14.74 -9.67
N LEU A 63 -4.05 -15.10 -8.65
CA LEU A 63 -5.30 -14.41 -8.35
C LEU A 63 -5.06 -12.92 -8.07
N LEU A 64 -4.10 -12.62 -7.19
CA LEU A 64 -3.74 -11.24 -6.86
C LEU A 64 -3.27 -10.49 -8.11
N GLN A 65 -2.39 -11.08 -8.92
CA GLN A 65 -1.92 -10.47 -10.16
C GLN A 65 -3.06 -10.15 -11.15
N GLY A 66 -4.07 -11.02 -11.24
CA GLY A 66 -5.26 -10.77 -12.06
C GLY A 66 -6.00 -9.50 -11.63
N LEU A 67 -6.30 -9.36 -10.34
CA LEU A 67 -6.92 -8.14 -9.82
C LEU A 67 -6.02 -6.92 -10.04
N GLN A 68 -4.73 -7.03 -9.71
CA GLN A 68 -3.76 -5.95 -9.84
C GLN A 68 -3.72 -5.40 -11.27
N HIS A 69 -3.66 -6.29 -12.26
CA HIS A 69 -3.70 -5.92 -13.68
C HIS A 69 -4.97 -5.13 -14.03
N ASP A 70 -6.13 -5.56 -13.51
CA ASP A 70 -7.41 -4.93 -13.79
C ASP A 70 -7.57 -3.54 -13.16
N VAL A 71 -7.05 -3.34 -11.95
CA VAL A 71 -7.20 -2.07 -11.22
C VAL A 71 -6.09 -1.07 -11.47
N GLN A 72 -4.88 -1.52 -11.82
CA GLN A 72 -3.70 -0.65 -11.97
C GLN A 72 -3.92 0.52 -12.94
N PRO A 73 -4.58 0.36 -14.11
CA PRO A 73 -4.84 1.48 -15.02
C PRO A 73 -5.78 2.54 -14.43
N LEU A 74 -6.70 2.15 -13.55
CA LEU A 74 -7.71 3.02 -12.95
C LEU A 74 -7.11 4.01 -11.95
N PHE A 75 -6.04 3.61 -11.26
CA PHE A 75 -5.27 4.47 -10.35
C PHE A 75 -4.69 5.71 -11.05
N GLY A 76 -4.52 5.68 -12.38
CA GLY A 76 -4.03 6.81 -13.15
C GLY A 76 -4.93 8.06 -13.12
N ALA A 77 -6.21 7.90 -12.76
CA ALA A 77 -7.17 8.99 -12.63
C ALA A 77 -7.08 9.71 -11.27
N LEU A 78 -6.51 9.08 -10.23
CA LEU A 78 -6.36 9.68 -8.91
C LEU A 78 -5.38 10.86 -8.93
N SER A 79 -5.58 11.81 -8.01
CA SER A 79 -4.71 13.00 -7.87
C SER A 79 -4.64 13.88 -9.13
N THR A 80 -5.67 13.85 -9.97
CA THR A 80 -5.91 14.76 -11.10
C THR A 80 -6.99 15.78 -10.76
N LYS A 81 -7.22 16.80 -11.60
CA LYS A 81 -8.37 17.73 -11.40
C LYS A 81 -9.70 17.02 -11.41
N SER A 82 -9.89 16.04 -12.29
CA SER A 82 -11.17 15.30 -12.39
C SER A 82 -11.44 14.47 -11.14
N TRP A 83 -10.40 13.93 -10.50
CA TRP A 83 -10.56 13.22 -9.22
C TRP A 83 -11.15 14.09 -8.10
N LEU A 84 -10.91 15.41 -8.10
CA LEU A 84 -11.51 16.30 -7.10
C LEU A 84 -13.04 16.43 -7.23
N THR A 85 -13.60 16.13 -8.40
CA THR A 85 -15.02 16.34 -8.70
C THR A 85 -15.78 15.08 -9.10
N GLN A 86 -15.07 14.03 -9.52
CA GLN A 86 -15.64 12.78 -10.01
C GLN A 86 -15.33 11.63 -9.05
N ASP A 87 -16.18 10.61 -9.10
CA ASP A 87 -15.94 9.37 -8.39
C ASP A 87 -15.04 8.43 -9.20
N THR A 88 -13.73 8.69 -9.15
CA THR A 88 -12.74 7.84 -9.80
C THR A 88 -12.36 6.62 -8.96
N LEU A 89 -12.83 6.53 -7.71
CA LEU A 89 -12.56 5.40 -6.82
C LEU A 89 -13.54 4.25 -7.08
N HIS A 90 -14.80 4.56 -7.38
CA HIS A 90 -15.84 3.57 -7.60
C HIS A 90 -15.45 2.44 -8.59
N PRO A 91 -14.87 2.72 -9.78
CA PRO A 91 -14.45 1.65 -10.69
C PRO A 91 -13.39 0.70 -10.11
N ILE A 92 -12.54 1.18 -9.20
CA ILE A 92 -11.54 0.36 -8.50
C ILE A 92 -12.26 -0.55 -7.50
N MET A 93 -13.20 0.00 -6.73
CA MET A 93 -13.92 -0.75 -5.70
C MET A 93 -14.87 -1.79 -6.30
N ASP A 94 -15.48 -1.52 -7.46
CA ASP A 94 -16.28 -2.52 -8.19
C ASP A 94 -15.45 -3.76 -8.56
N LYS A 95 -14.21 -3.55 -9.01
CA LYS A 95 -13.28 -4.66 -9.31
C LYS A 95 -12.89 -5.43 -8.04
N VAL A 96 -12.67 -4.74 -6.93
CA VAL A 96 -12.38 -5.37 -5.63
C VAL A 96 -13.56 -6.22 -5.15
N VAL A 97 -14.78 -5.69 -5.21
CA VAL A 97 -15.99 -6.42 -4.80
C VAL A 97 -16.22 -7.65 -5.68
N ALA A 98 -16.10 -7.49 -7.00
CA ALA A 98 -16.19 -8.60 -7.94
C ALA A 98 -15.14 -9.69 -7.65
N PHE A 99 -13.90 -9.31 -7.39
CA PHE A 99 -12.83 -10.24 -7.00
C PHE A 99 -13.13 -10.94 -5.67
N ALA A 100 -13.59 -10.20 -4.66
CA ALA A 100 -13.92 -10.77 -3.35
C ALA A 100 -15.07 -11.80 -3.43
N HIS A 101 -16.00 -11.63 -4.36
CA HIS A 101 -17.01 -12.66 -4.63
C HIS A 101 -16.42 -13.98 -5.12
N HIS A 102 -15.34 -13.97 -5.89
CA HIS A 102 -14.66 -15.19 -6.32
C HIS A 102 -13.92 -15.89 -5.17
N LEU A 103 -13.54 -15.17 -4.12
CA LEU A 103 -12.90 -15.76 -2.93
C LEU A 103 -13.84 -16.69 -2.14
N LYS A 104 -15.14 -16.68 -2.41
CA LYS A 104 -16.08 -17.66 -1.84
C LYS A 104 -15.79 -19.10 -2.27
N HIS A 105 -14.99 -19.29 -3.32
CA HIS A 105 -14.61 -20.60 -3.86
C HIS A 105 -13.25 -21.11 -3.35
N VAL A 106 -12.54 -20.32 -2.54
CA VAL A 106 -11.29 -20.76 -1.89
C VAL A 106 -11.54 -21.04 -0.41
N THR A 107 -10.61 -21.72 0.25
CA THR A 107 -10.74 -22.00 1.69
C THR A 107 -10.85 -20.68 2.48
N PRO A 108 -11.63 -20.63 3.58
CA PRO A 108 -11.86 -19.38 4.32
C PRO A 108 -10.56 -18.70 4.79
N THR A 109 -9.57 -19.48 5.23
CA THR A 109 -8.25 -18.97 5.65
C THR A 109 -7.53 -18.27 4.49
N LEU A 110 -7.46 -18.92 3.32
CA LEU A 110 -6.82 -18.34 2.14
C LEU A 110 -7.61 -17.13 1.61
N ALA A 111 -8.94 -17.17 1.65
CA ALA A 111 -9.79 -16.04 1.27
C ALA A 111 -9.48 -14.81 2.12
N LYS A 112 -9.39 -14.99 3.45
CA LYS A 112 -9.12 -13.91 4.41
C LYS A 112 -7.73 -13.30 4.19
N GLU A 113 -6.69 -14.13 4.08
CA GLU A 113 -5.32 -13.66 3.81
C GLU A 113 -5.24 -12.91 2.49
N THR A 114 -5.84 -13.47 1.43
CA THR A 114 -5.88 -12.83 0.11
C THR A 114 -6.61 -11.49 0.15
N LEU A 115 -7.74 -11.40 0.87
CA LEU A 115 -8.49 -10.16 0.99
C LEU A 115 -7.70 -9.07 1.74
N GLN A 116 -6.98 -9.43 2.80
CA GLN A 116 -6.11 -8.49 3.52
C GLN A 116 -4.97 -7.99 2.63
N GLU A 117 -4.42 -8.87 1.79
CA GLU A 117 -3.39 -8.49 0.82
C GLU A 117 -3.93 -7.56 -0.27
N VAL A 118 -5.17 -7.79 -0.73
CA VAL A 118 -5.86 -6.86 -1.63
C VAL A 118 -6.09 -5.51 -0.96
N HIS A 119 -6.53 -5.48 0.31
CA HIS A 119 -6.70 -4.24 1.06
C HIS A 119 -5.39 -3.44 1.12
N ARG A 120 -4.31 -4.11 1.50
CA ARG A 120 -2.96 -3.53 1.54
C ARG A 120 -2.53 -3.00 0.18
N TYR A 121 -2.75 -3.76 -0.89
CA TYR A 121 -2.44 -3.34 -2.25
C TYR A 121 -3.20 -2.08 -2.67
N ILE A 122 -4.51 -2.00 -2.42
CA ILE A 122 -5.33 -0.84 -2.80
C ILE A 122 -4.86 0.42 -2.07
N VAL A 123 -4.62 0.33 -0.76
CA VAL A 123 -4.12 1.46 0.05
C VAL A 123 -2.72 1.88 -0.41
N ARG A 124 -1.84 0.91 -0.66
CA ARG A 124 -0.48 1.14 -1.16
C ARG A 124 -0.47 1.87 -2.51
N GLU A 125 -1.26 1.41 -3.48
CA GLU A 125 -1.33 2.05 -4.81
C GLU A 125 -1.98 3.42 -4.75
N TYR A 126 -3.01 3.59 -3.91
CA TYR A 126 -3.61 4.91 -3.67
C TYR A 126 -2.56 5.91 -3.17
N LEU A 127 -1.83 5.54 -2.12
CA LEU A 127 -0.74 6.35 -1.57
C LEU A 127 0.39 6.55 -2.58
N ALA A 128 0.77 5.53 -3.34
CA ALA A 128 1.81 5.65 -4.36
C ALA A 128 1.46 6.70 -5.42
N GLN A 129 0.20 6.78 -5.85
CA GLN A 129 -0.26 7.83 -6.77
C GLN A 129 -0.34 9.19 -6.08
N ALA A 130 -0.89 9.25 -4.88
CA ALA A 130 -0.96 10.49 -4.11
C ALA A 130 0.43 11.08 -3.90
N LEU A 131 1.42 10.29 -3.48
CA LEU A 131 2.81 10.71 -3.25
C LEU A 131 3.62 10.99 -4.53
N ARG A 132 3.05 10.70 -5.71
CA ARG A 132 3.62 11.01 -7.03
C ARG A 132 2.70 11.98 -7.79
N PRO A 133 2.43 13.18 -7.23
CA PRO A 133 1.42 14.08 -7.76
C PRO A 133 1.75 14.50 -9.19
N ARG A 134 0.84 14.23 -10.12
CA ARG A 134 0.89 14.73 -11.51
C ARG A 134 0.53 16.21 -11.56
N GLU A 135 -0.36 16.60 -10.68
CA GLU A 135 -0.83 17.96 -10.53
C GLU A 135 -0.49 18.49 -9.15
N ARG A 136 -0.44 19.81 -9.04
CA ARG A 136 -0.12 20.44 -7.76
C ARG A 136 -1.32 21.28 -7.31
N PHE A 137 -2.09 20.78 -6.35
CA PHE A 137 -3.23 21.51 -5.78
C PHE A 137 -2.77 22.76 -5.01
N ARG A 138 -3.60 23.83 -4.99
CA ARG A 138 -3.36 25.09 -4.25
C ARG A 138 -4.62 25.60 -3.57
N GLY A 139 -4.43 26.36 -2.49
CA GLY A 139 -5.54 27.06 -1.82
C GLY A 139 -6.69 26.12 -1.52
N VAL A 140 -7.87 26.42 -2.06
CA VAL A 140 -9.08 25.60 -1.93
C VAL A 140 -8.92 24.21 -2.53
N GLU A 141 -8.27 24.05 -3.69
CA GLU A 141 -8.05 22.72 -4.30
C GLU A 141 -7.27 21.79 -3.38
N ARG A 142 -6.33 22.33 -2.57
CA ARG A 142 -5.56 21.54 -1.61
C ARG A 142 -6.43 21.04 -0.46
N VAL A 143 -7.29 21.92 0.07
CA VAL A 143 -8.24 21.56 1.13
C VAL A 143 -9.25 20.54 0.61
N ASN A 144 -9.79 20.76 -0.59
CA ASN A 144 -10.68 19.81 -1.26
C ASN A 144 -9.98 18.47 -1.51
N GLY A 145 -8.71 18.46 -1.89
CA GLY A 145 -7.92 17.24 -2.06
C GLY A 145 -7.77 16.46 -0.76
N SER A 146 -7.50 17.14 0.36
CA SER A 146 -7.47 16.51 1.69
C SER A 146 -8.84 15.90 2.06
N GLN A 147 -9.92 16.65 1.89
CA GLN A 147 -11.28 16.15 2.13
C GLN A 147 -11.62 14.96 1.23
N LYS A 148 -11.27 15.03 -0.06
CA LYS A 148 -11.50 13.95 -1.02
C LYS A 148 -10.71 12.69 -0.65
N MET A 149 -9.46 12.82 -0.21
CA MET A 149 -8.68 11.68 0.31
C MET A 149 -9.35 11.02 1.53
N ASN A 150 -9.93 11.80 2.44
CA ASN A 150 -10.64 11.25 3.59
C ASN A 150 -11.95 10.53 3.17
N LEU A 151 -12.71 11.09 2.23
CA LEU A 151 -13.90 10.42 1.69
C LEU A 151 -13.54 9.11 0.99
N ASP A 152 -12.49 9.11 0.18
CA ASP A 152 -12.00 7.91 -0.50
C ASP A 152 -11.51 6.87 0.51
N ALA A 153 -10.76 7.29 1.55
CA ALA A 153 -10.29 6.41 2.61
C ALA A 153 -11.44 5.75 3.38
N GLN A 154 -12.49 6.51 3.69
CA GLN A 154 -13.68 5.98 4.34
C GLN A 154 -14.37 4.94 3.46
N ALA A 155 -14.58 5.24 2.17
CA ALA A 155 -15.18 4.30 1.22
C ALA A 155 -14.36 3.00 1.05
N ILE A 156 -13.03 3.12 0.99
CA ILE A 156 -12.12 1.96 0.98
C ILE A 156 -12.29 1.14 2.26
N SER A 157 -12.19 1.78 3.42
CA SER A 157 -12.32 1.12 4.73
C SER A 157 -13.67 0.41 4.88
N ASP A 158 -14.77 1.09 4.56
CA ASP A 158 -16.13 0.53 4.67
C ASP A 158 -16.31 -0.66 3.75
N THR A 159 -15.79 -0.59 2.51
CA THR A 159 -15.88 -1.70 1.56
C THR A 159 -15.09 -2.91 2.07
N PHE A 160 -13.84 -2.73 2.49
CA PHE A 160 -13.03 -3.84 2.98
C PHE A 160 -13.57 -4.42 4.29
N GLN A 161 -14.08 -3.58 5.19
CA GLN A 161 -14.77 -4.04 6.40
C GLN A 161 -16.02 -4.86 6.05
N GLY A 162 -16.84 -4.40 5.10
CA GLY A 162 -18.02 -5.13 4.62
C GLY A 162 -17.69 -6.46 3.94
N LEU A 163 -16.51 -6.57 3.33
CA LEU A 163 -15.99 -7.80 2.75
C LEU A 163 -15.32 -8.74 3.79
N GLY A 164 -15.15 -8.30 5.04
CA GLY A 164 -14.58 -9.09 6.13
C GLY A 164 -13.05 -8.98 6.27
N SER A 165 -12.41 -7.94 5.75
CA SER A 165 -10.99 -7.68 6.00
C SER A 165 -10.77 -7.22 7.44
N GLU A 166 -9.83 -7.86 8.13
CA GLU A 166 -9.41 -7.49 9.49
C GLU A 166 -8.18 -6.57 9.53
N ALA A 167 -7.65 -6.14 8.38
CA ALA A 167 -6.49 -5.26 8.28
C ALA A 167 -6.81 -3.79 8.63
N THR A 168 -7.45 -3.54 9.77
CA THR A 168 -7.92 -2.22 10.23
C THR A 168 -6.80 -1.21 10.46
N TRP A 169 -5.56 -1.70 10.64
CA TRP A 169 -4.37 -0.86 10.74
C TRP A 169 -4.08 -0.05 9.47
N LEU A 170 -4.64 -0.44 8.32
CA LEU A 170 -4.50 0.29 7.05
C LEU A 170 -5.43 1.51 6.96
N ASN A 171 -6.51 1.54 7.75
CA ASN A 171 -7.59 2.51 7.60
C ASN A 171 -7.12 3.96 7.83
N GLN A 172 -6.06 4.15 8.63
CA GLN A 172 -5.51 5.46 8.96
C GLN A 172 -4.41 5.93 7.99
N ALA A 173 -3.96 5.09 7.05
CA ALA A 173 -2.78 5.41 6.24
C ALA A 173 -3.04 6.60 5.30
N ILE A 174 -4.18 6.59 4.62
CA ILE A 174 -4.60 7.69 3.73
C ILE A 174 -5.01 8.92 4.56
N PRO A 175 -5.82 8.81 5.63
CA PRO A 175 -6.16 9.94 6.49
C PRO A 175 -4.95 10.69 7.07
N CYS A 176 -3.93 9.99 7.59
CA CYS A 176 -2.73 10.65 8.13
C CYS A 176 -2.02 11.51 7.06
N VAL A 177 -1.98 11.06 5.79
CA VAL A 177 -1.40 11.85 4.69
C VAL A 177 -2.34 13.01 4.29
N ALA A 178 -3.65 12.78 4.31
CA ALA A 178 -4.66 13.78 4.01
C ALA A 178 -4.65 14.94 5.03
N GLU A 179 -4.47 14.66 6.31
CA GLU A 179 -4.32 15.66 7.37
C GLU A 179 -3.12 16.58 7.08
N ILE A 180 -1.96 16.01 6.77
CA ILE A 180 -0.77 16.80 6.42
C ILE A 180 -1.02 17.64 5.16
N LEU A 181 -1.72 17.09 4.15
CA LEU A 181 -2.07 17.84 2.95
C LEU A 181 -2.97 19.05 3.25
N GLY A 182 -3.97 18.88 4.12
CA GLY A 182 -4.99 19.87 4.48
C GLY A 182 -4.53 20.91 5.49
N GLU A 183 -3.59 20.58 6.36
CA GLU A 183 -3.18 21.44 7.47
C GLU A 183 -2.40 22.69 6.99
N SER A 184 -2.63 23.83 7.63
CA SER A 184 -2.03 25.14 7.35
C SER A 184 -0.92 25.51 8.36
N TYR A 185 -1.07 25.13 9.62
CA TYR A 185 -0.16 25.47 10.71
C TYR A 185 1.02 24.50 10.80
N LYS A 186 2.22 25.03 11.04
CA LYS A 186 3.45 24.21 11.06
C LYS A 186 3.51 23.25 12.23
N ASP A 187 3.05 23.69 13.40
CA ASP A 187 3.10 22.88 14.62
C ASP A 187 2.14 21.70 14.53
N ASP A 188 0.95 21.90 13.93
CA ASP A 188 0.00 20.81 13.69
C ASP A 188 0.54 19.81 12.66
N ILE A 189 1.28 20.27 11.65
CA ILE A 189 1.96 19.35 10.72
C ILE A 189 3.03 18.52 11.41
N GLN A 190 3.74 19.07 12.39
CA GLN A 190 4.68 18.27 13.18
C GLN A 190 3.94 17.16 13.94
N ARG A 191 2.80 17.47 14.55
CA ARG A 191 1.94 16.47 15.23
C ARG A 191 1.44 15.40 14.26
N HIS A 192 0.93 15.78 13.08
CA HIS A 192 0.49 14.80 12.09
C HIS A 192 1.62 13.92 11.56
N LEU A 193 2.83 14.48 11.38
CA LEU A 193 4.02 13.70 11.01
C LEU A 193 4.43 12.72 12.10
N GLU A 194 4.36 13.13 13.37
CA GLU A 194 4.62 12.28 14.52
C GLU A 194 3.64 11.10 14.56
N THR A 195 2.33 11.36 14.48
CA THR A 195 1.29 10.32 14.42
C THR A 195 1.54 9.35 13.27
N LEU A 196 1.88 9.85 12.08
CA LEU A 196 2.18 9.03 10.91
C LEU A 196 3.40 8.11 11.15
N ILE A 197 4.50 8.66 11.66
CA ILE A 197 5.75 7.89 11.88
C ILE A 197 5.55 6.83 12.96
N GLN A 198 4.81 7.15 14.03
CA GLN A 198 4.49 6.19 15.09
C GLN A 198 3.56 5.08 14.59
N SER A 199 2.60 5.41 13.73
CA SER A 199 1.63 4.44 13.19
C SER A 199 2.24 3.51 12.14
N TYR A 200 3.25 3.98 11.40
CA TYR A 200 3.87 3.25 10.29
C TYR A 200 5.41 3.30 10.39
N PRO A 201 6.03 2.37 11.15
CA PRO A 201 7.46 2.39 11.41
C PRO A 201 8.33 2.07 10.19
N ASP A 202 7.73 1.57 9.11
CA ASP A 202 8.41 1.28 7.84
C ASP A 202 8.49 2.51 6.90
N ILE A 203 8.01 3.67 7.36
CA ILE A 203 8.15 4.94 6.65
C ILE A 203 9.60 5.43 6.66
N ARG A 204 10.03 5.99 5.53
CA ARG A 204 11.42 6.44 5.30
C ARG A 204 11.44 7.92 4.95
N GLN A 205 12.62 8.52 5.03
CA GLN A 205 12.82 9.95 4.75
C GLN A 205 12.34 10.37 3.35
N ASN A 206 12.47 9.52 2.33
CA ASN A 206 11.98 9.80 0.98
C ASN A 206 10.44 9.90 0.93
N HIS A 207 9.72 9.10 1.72
CA HIS A 207 8.25 9.19 1.82
C HIS A 207 7.84 10.50 2.50
N ILE A 208 8.51 10.88 3.60
CA ILE A 208 8.28 12.18 4.27
C ILE A 208 8.51 13.34 3.31
N LEU A 209 9.61 13.31 2.54
CA LEU A 209 9.88 14.34 1.54
C LEU A 209 8.78 14.44 0.48
N ALA A 210 8.21 13.31 0.05
CA ALA A 210 7.12 13.29 -0.92
C ALA A 210 5.81 13.83 -0.32
N ILE A 211 5.49 13.48 0.93
CA ILE A 211 4.32 14.03 1.66
C ILE A 211 4.46 15.55 1.82
N LEU A 212 5.62 16.04 2.24
CA LEU A 212 5.85 17.48 2.35
C LEU A 212 5.83 18.16 0.96
N ALA A 213 6.29 17.47 -0.09
CA ALA A 213 6.21 17.95 -1.45
C ALA A 213 4.77 18.06 -1.96
N LEU A 214 3.86 17.18 -1.56
CA LEU A 214 2.42 17.30 -1.84
C LEU A 214 1.86 18.62 -1.33
N ARG A 215 2.23 18.98 -0.10
CA ARG A 215 1.88 20.27 0.51
C ARG A 215 2.62 21.46 -0.12
N ARG A 216 3.56 21.22 -1.03
CA ARG A 216 4.49 22.22 -1.60
C ARG A 216 5.36 22.89 -0.54
N LEU A 217 5.63 22.18 0.54
CA LEU A 217 6.60 22.61 1.53
C LEU A 217 8.00 22.46 0.94
N ARG A 218 8.50 23.53 0.32
CA ARG A 218 9.86 23.55 -0.26
C ARG A 218 10.90 23.21 0.79
N ARG A 219 11.85 22.35 0.43
CA ARG A 219 12.90 21.82 1.33
C ARG A 219 13.61 22.92 2.14
N ARG A 220 14.00 24.03 1.50
CA ARG A 220 14.69 25.15 2.18
C ARG A 220 13.82 25.88 3.21
N ARG A 221 12.51 26.03 2.98
CA ARG A 221 11.61 26.78 3.90
C ARG A 221 11.08 25.90 5.05
N ASN A 222 11.32 24.59 4.98
CA ASN A 222 10.75 23.59 5.87
C ASN A 222 11.83 22.67 6.44
N GLN A 223 13.06 23.20 6.55
CA GLN A 223 14.18 22.50 7.15
C GLN A 223 13.87 22.10 8.59
N SER A 224 13.12 22.91 9.35
CA SER A 224 12.67 22.56 10.70
C SER A 224 11.73 21.35 10.73
N LEU A 225 10.78 21.26 9.79
CA LEU A 225 9.88 20.10 9.66
C LEU A 225 10.64 18.84 9.26
N LEU A 226 11.59 18.97 8.33
CA LEU A 226 12.41 17.85 7.90
C LEU A 226 13.34 17.37 9.01
N GLN A 227 13.96 18.29 9.75
CA GLN A 227 14.83 17.96 10.88
C GLN A 227 14.04 17.26 11.98
N HIS A 228 12.88 17.81 12.35
CA HIS A 228 11.98 17.19 13.32
C HIS A 228 11.57 15.78 12.89
N ALA A 229 11.15 15.59 11.63
CA ALA A 229 10.82 14.26 11.12
C ALA A 229 12.01 13.31 11.10
N GLN A 230 13.23 13.78 10.84
CA GLN A 230 14.44 12.96 10.92
C GLN A 230 14.75 12.52 12.35
N ASP A 231 14.57 13.41 13.32
CA ASP A 231 14.78 13.10 14.73
C ASP A 231 13.73 12.09 15.22
N LEU A 232 12.48 12.22 14.78
CA LEU A 232 11.42 11.22 15.01
C LEU A 232 11.75 9.87 14.38
N LEU A 233 12.20 9.83 13.12
CA LEU A 233 12.59 8.60 12.44
C LEU A 233 13.76 7.90 13.14
N ARG A 234 14.73 8.67 13.66
CA ARG A 234 15.86 8.12 14.42
C ARG A 234 15.40 7.54 15.75
N ALA A 235 14.57 8.28 16.50
CA ALA A 235 14.01 7.82 17.76
C ALA A 235 13.15 6.54 17.57
N ALA A 236 12.34 6.48 16.51
CA ALA A 236 11.56 5.29 16.18
C ALA A 236 12.46 4.10 15.85
N ALA A 237 13.55 4.29 15.08
CA ALA A 237 14.49 3.22 14.76
C ALA A 237 15.21 2.66 16.00
N GLU A 238 15.52 3.52 16.97
CA GLU A 238 16.13 3.12 18.26
C GLU A 238 15.14 2.34 19.14
N ALA A 239 13.84 2.68 19.10
CA ALA A 239 12.79 1.99 19.86
C ALA A 239 12.41 0.61 19.28
N VAL A 240 12.56 0.38 17.97
CA VAL A 240 12.19 -0.88 17.29
C VAL A 240 13.12 -2.06 17.68
N GLY A 241 14.17 -1.82 18.47
CA GLY A 241 15.01 -2.85 19.08
C GLY A 241 14.30 -3.82 20.05
N SER A 242 13.02 -3.59 20.39
CA SER A 242 12.24 -4.50 21.24
C SER A 242 10.85 -4.84 20.69
N GLY A 243 10.79 -5.63 19.61
CA GLY A 243 9.71 -6.58 19.36
C GLY A 243 8.40 -6.10 18.71
N THR A 244 7.83 -7.02 17.90
CA THR A 244 6.44 -7.14 17.42
C THR A 244 5.98 -6.44 16.13
N ALA A 245 6.71 -5.50 15.53
CA ALA A 245 6.25 -4.80 14.31
C ALA A 245 6.68 -5.44 12.97
N GLN A 246 7.09 -6.71 12.96
CA GLN A 246 7.79 -7.28 11.79
C GLN A 246 6.87 -7.69 10.62
N ASP A 247 5.55 -7.64 10.79
CA ASP A 247 4.58 -8.17 9.80
C ASP A 247 3.69 -7.10 9.14
N ARG A 248 3.84 -5.82 9.51
CA ARG A 248 3.06 -4.70 8.93
C ARG A 248 3.92 -3.85 8.02
N VAL A 249 3.95 -4.22 6.74
CA VAL A 249 4.71 -3.51 5.71
C VAL A 249 3.73 -2.80 4.76
N LEU A 250 3.86 -1.48 4.63
CA LEU A 250 3.05 -0.64 3.73
C LEU A 250 3.94 0.36 2.98
N PHE A 251 4.59 1.28 3.70
CA PHE A 251 5.37 2.35 3.09
C PHE A 251 6.68 1.83 2.49
N ALA A 252 7.30 0.79 3.03
CA ALA A 252 8.53 0.24 2.46
C ALA A 252 8.36 -0.25 1.01
N GLU A 253 7.16 -0.73 0.67
CA GLU A 253 6.76 -1.19 -0.67
C GLU A 253 6.33 -0.05 -1.61
N ILE A 254 6.21 1.19 -1.11
CA ILE A 254 5.99 2.37 -1.93
C ILE A 254 7.35 2.87 -2.41
N GLU A 255 7.75 2.45 -3.61
CA GLU A 255 8.95 2.99 -4.23
C GLU A 255 8.70 4.45 -4.65
N LEU A 256 9.63 5.36 -4.35
CA LEU A 256 9.58 6.74 -4.86
C LEU A 256 10.91 7.07 -5.51
N SER A 257 10.89 7.48 -6.78
CA SER A 257 12.11 7.90 -7.48
C SER A 257 12.64 9.21 -6.89
N THR A 258 13.83 9.17 -6.29
CA THR A 258 14.52 10.31 -5.65
C THR A 258 14.68 11.52 -6.57
N PHE A 259 14.92 11.31 -7.87
CA PHE A 259 15.06 12.38 -8.87
C PHE A 259 13.80 13.23 -9.03
N ARG A 260 12.60 12.61 -9.03
CA ARG A 260 11.33 13.34 -9.18
C ARG A 260 11.01 14.18 -7.94
N ILE A 261 11.36 13.71 -6.75
CA ILE A 261 11.18 14.45 -5.48
C ILE A 261 12.09 15.70 -5.45
N GLN A 262 13.34 15.59 -5.90
CA GLN A 262 14.26 16.74 -5.98
C GLN A 262 13.79 17.78 -7.00
N LEU A 263 13.35 17.37 -8.18
CA LEU A 263 12.78 18.25 -9.21
C LEU A 263 11.53 18.98 -8.68
N ILE A 264 10.62 18.29 -7.99
CA ILE A 264 9.41 18.94 -7.43
C ILE A 264 9.77 19.97 -6.35
N THR A 265 10.75 19.67 -5.51
CA THR A 265 11.17 20.55 -4.41
C THR A 265 12.08 21.71 -4.83
N CYS A 266 12.73 21.65 -5.99
CA CYS A 266 13.73 22.63 -6.44
C CYS A 266 13.28 23.59 -7.59
N ILE A 267 12.31 23.24 -8.46
CA ILE A 267 12.09 23.91 -9.77
C ILE A 267 11.54 25.36 -9.77
N GLN A 268 11.41 26.08 -8.66
CA GLN A 268 11.07 27.53 -8.76
C GLN A 268 11.97 28.43 -7.92
N GLY A 269 13.28 28.19 -8.01
CA GLY A 269 14.33 29.07 -7.49
C GLY A 269 15.12 29.81 -8.57
N SER A 270 14.66 29.86 -9.82
CA SER A 270 15.31 30.65 -10.87
C SER A 270 14.25 31.18 -11.83
N LEU A 271 13.81 32.40 -11.58
CA LEU A 271 13.32 33.40 -12.53
C LEU A 271 13.22 34.67 -11.67
N ALA A 272 14.38 35.30 -11.48
CA ALA A 272 14.50 36.72 -11.20
C ALA A 272 14.64 37.42 -12.57
#